data_AF-A0A078H7D1-F1
#
_entry.id   AF-A0A078H7D1-F1
#
_cell.length_a   1.000
_cell.length_b   1.000
_cell.length_c   1.000
_cell.angle_alpha   90.00
_cell.angle_beta   90.00
_cell.angle_gamma   90.00
#
_symmetry.space_group_name_H-M   'P 1'
#
loop_
_entity.id
_entity.type
_entity.pdbx_description
1 polymer ?
#
loop_
_entity_poly.entity_id
_entity_poly.type
_entity_poly.pdbx_seq_one_letter_code
_entity_poly.pdbx_strand_id
1 'polypeptide(L)'
;MKRTMPFIISGMMKLTIGITTCLLLLCLVILQESSNIFNLHKSVFIAELDEDSCLSRYQSYLYRKTSPYKPSQHLISKLRRYEMLHKRCGPGTEAYKSATEKLGHNHVSNSGDECRYVLCVSPLSGLGLGNRMISMVSVFLYALLTERIMLVDQRSDTSDLFCGPFPGTSWFLPLDSPLMDQLDSFNREYSRCYGTMLKNHCINSTTIPSQLYLYLFHDYGDHDQMFFCEDKQMIIGKVPWLLAKSNQYFVPSLWLIPSFQTKLIKLFPQKDTVFHHLSRYLFHPTNQVWGMVTRSYTAYLSRADERLGIQIVACTQREKLLPEVDTHEKVTTTEKPSKLKAVLFTSQVKKRISRVTRSCTTKRPLLRCFS
;
A
#
# COMPACT_ATOMS: atom_id res chain seq x y z
N MET A 1 11.39 38.45 41.67
CA MET A 1 10.78 38.32 40.32
C MET A 1 11.73 37.51 39.45
N LYS A 2 11.39 36.25 39.18
CA LYS A 2 12.28 35.25 38.57
C LYS A 2 12.39 35.47 37.05
N ARG A 3 13.63 35.53 36.56
CA ARG A 3 14.00 35.29 35.14
C ARG A 3 13.96 33.78 34.89
N THR A 4 13.41 33.37 33.76
CA THR A 4 13.61 32.01 33.23
C THR A 4 13.73 32.07 31.71
N MET A 5 14.88 31.58 31.23
CA MET A 5 15.23 31.31 29.83
C MET A 5 14.62 29.96 29.38
N PRO A 6 14.69 29.62 28.07
CA PRO A 6 13.75 28.73 27.39
C PRO A 6 14.08 27.24 27.58
N PHE A 7 13.05 26.39 27.66
CA PHE A 7 13.19 24.95 27.55
C PHE A 7 12.87 24.49 26.12
N ILE A 8 13.89 23.94 25.50
CA ILE A 8 13.85 23.14 24.27
C ILE A 8 12.98 21.90 24.55
N ILE A 9 11.87 21.77 23.82
CA ILE A 9 11.13 20.49 23.70
C ILE A 9 11.18 20.09 22.22
N SER A 10 12.37 19.70 21.78
CA SER A 10 12.58 18.85 20.61
C SER A 10 12.83 17.44 21.16
N GLY A 11 11.87 16.53 21.03
CA GLY A 11 12.12 15.15 21.49
C GLY A 11 10.94 14.20 21.70
N MET A 12 9.67 14.62 21.57
CA MET A 12 8.52 13.75 21.92
C MET A 12 7.53 13.46 20.79
N MET A 13 7.85 13.78 19.54
CA MET A 13 6.97 13.50 18.38
C MET A 13 7.32 12.23 17.60
N LYS A 14 8.41 11.52 17.94
CA LYS A 14 8.87 10.31 17.21
C LYS A 14 8.40 8.97 17.81
N LEU A 15 7.79 8.97 19.00
CA LEU A 15 7.47 7.73 19.74
C LEU A 15 5.97 7.36 19.74
N THR A 16 5.17 8.05 18.93
CA THR A 16 3.72 7.81 18.79
C THR A 16 3.37 7.11 17.48
N ILE A 17 4.36 6.48 16.81
CA ILE A 17 4.16 5.36 15.88
C ILE A 17 3.89 4.11 16.75
N GLY A 18 2.89 4.20 17.61
CA GLY A 18 2.70 3.31 18.75
C GLY A 18 1.79 2.15 18.41
N ILE A 19 2.37 0.95 18.21
CA ILE A 19 1.75 -0.39 18.36
C ILE A 19 0.59 -0.74 17.39
N THR A 20 -0.34 0.17 17.08
CA THR A 20 -1.52 -0.05 16.22
C THR A 20 -1.20 -0.10 14.72
N THR A 21 -0.23 0.70 14.25
CA THR A 21 0.31 0.57 12.88
C THR A 21 1.07 -0.75 12.70
N CYS A 22 1.77 -1.18 13.74
CA CYS A 22 2.51 -2.44 13.78
C CYS A 22 1.58 -3.68 13.74
N LEU A 23 0.41 -3.63 14.39
CA LEU A 23 -0.57 -4.73 14.39
C LEU A 23 -1.28 -4.92 13.03
N LEU A 24 -1.54 -3.83 12.28
CA LEU A 24 -2.04 -3.91 10.90
C LEU A 24 -1.00 -4.53 9.96
N LEU A 25 0.27 -4.15 10.14
CA LEU A 25 1.39 -4.79 9.46
C LEU A 25 1.54 -6.25 9.88
N LEU A 26 1.39 -6.62 11.16
CA LEU A 26 1.35 -8.02 11.60
C LEU A 26 0.24 -8.80 10.88
N CYS A 27 -0.98 -8.26 10.72
CA CYS A 27 -2.04 -8.95 10.00
C CYS A 27 -1.76 -9.09 8.49
N LEU A 28 -1.30 -8.03 7.81
CA LEU A 28 -0.92 -8.07 6.39
C LEU A 28 0.31 -8.95 6.13
N VAL A 29 1.20 -9.07 7.12
CA VAL A 29 2.47 -9.77 6.99
C VAL A 29 2.41 -11.23 7.47
N ILE A 30 1.57 -11.57 8.45
CA ILE A 30 1.48 -12.93 9.03
C ILE A 30 0.26 -13.71 8.51
N LEU A 31 -0.87 -13.05 8.19
CA LEU A 31 -2.11 -13.76 7.83
C LEU A 31 -2.33 -13.92 6.32
N GLN A 32 -1.50 -13.33 5.47
CA GLN A 32 -1.62 -13.45 4.03
C GLN A 32 -0.71 -14.57 3.50
N GLU A 33 -1.30 -15.57 2.86
CA GLU A 33 -0.58 -16.69 2.23
C GLU A 33 0.47 -16.20 1.21
N SER A 34 1.64 -16.86 1.09
CA SER A 34 2.81 -16.57 0.25
C SER A 34 2.72 -17.09 -1.20
N SER A 35 2.29 -16.28 -2.15
CA SER A 35 2.54 -16.40 -3.58
C SER A 35 4.04 -16.35 -3.85
N ASN A 36 4.47 -17.22 -4.74
CA ASN A 36 5.84 -17.33 -5.18
C ASN A 36 6.27 -16.19 -6.12
N ILE A 37 5.68 -14.99 -6.08
CA ILE A 37 6.08 -13.92 -7.03
C ILE A 37 7.60 -13.67 -7.00
N PHE A 38 8.20 -13.68 -5.80
CA PHE A 38 9.65 -13.56 -5.63
C PHE A 38 10.39 -14.91 -5.66
N ASN A 39 9.81 -15.99 -5.11
CA ASN A 39 10.43 -17.32 -5.12
C ASN A 39 10.48 -17.96 -6.53
N LEU A 40 9.62 -17.53 -7.46
CA LEU A 40 9.68 -17.94 -8.88
C LEU A 40 10.83 -17.27 -9.63
N HIS A 41 11.53 -16.30 -9.01
CA HIS A 41 12.56 -15.49 -9.67
C HIS A 41 13.80 -15.31 -8.81
N LYS A 42 14.35 -16.43 -8.30
CA LYS A 42 15.78 -16.47 -7.94
C LYS A 42 16.71 -16.24 -9.14
N SER A 43 16.19 -16.28 -10.37
CA SER A 43 16.99 -16.18 -11.58
C SER A 43 16.88 -14.80 -12.26
N VAL A 44 18.04 -14.14 -12.31
CA VAL A 44 18.56 -13.23 -13.35
C VAL A 44 18.60 -11.71 -13.06
N PHE A 45 17.78 -11.10 -12.18
CA PHE A 45 17.95 -9.65 -11.87
C PHE A 45 17.74 -9.20 -10.41
N ILE A 46 17.52 -10.14 -9.48
CA ILE A 46 17.41 -9.84 -8.04
C ILE A 46 18.79 -9.74 -7.35
N ALA A 47 19.88 -9.97 -8.10
CA ALA A 47 21.25 -9.88 -7.59
C ALA A 47 21.73 -8.45 -7.29
N GLU A 48 20.96 -7.40 -7.62
CA GLU A 48 21.32 -5.99 -7.35
C GLU A 48 20.80 -5.47 -5.99
N LEU A 49 20.03 -6.26 -5.24
CA LEU A 49 19.50 -5.84 -3.93
C LEU A 49 20.23 -6.59 -2.81
N ASP A 50 20.95 -5.84 -1.98
CA ASP A 50 21.57 -6.35 -0.76
C ASP A 50 20.53 -7.06 0.11
N GLU A 51 20.72 -8.38 0.33
CA GLU A 51 19.77 -9.21 1.09
C GLU A 51 19.59 -8.70 2.52
N ASP A 52 20.64 -8.10 3.09
CA ASP A 52 20.66 -7.55 4.45
C ASP A 52 19.90 -6.22 4.55
N SER A 53 19.78 -5.47 3.45
CA SER A 53 19.06 -4.18 3.43
C SER A 53 17.56 -4.32 3.69
N CYS A 54 16.94 -5.44 3.30
CA CYS A 54 15.51 -5.69 3.50
C CYS A 54 15.18 -7.18 3.65
N LEU A 55 15.38 -7.70 4.85
CA LEU A 55 15.22 -9.13 5.20
C LEU A 55 13.81 -9.66 4.88
N SER A 56 12.78 -8.84 5.07
CA SER A 56 11.39 -9.26 4.88
C SER A 56 11.08 -9.70 3.44
N ARG A 57 11.81 -9.16 2.46
CA ARG A 57 11.65 -9.50 1.04
C ARG A 57 11.93 -10.98 0.79
N TYR A 58 13.00 -11.49 1.39
CA TYR A 58 13.47 -12.85 1.18
C TYR A 58 13.03 -13.81 2.27
N GLN A 59 12.80 -13.36 3.50
CA GLN A 59 12.44 -14.26 4.61
C GLN A 59 10.94 -14.42 4.82
N SER A 60 10.10 -13.59 4.17
CA SER A 60 8.64 -13.65 4.40
C SER A 60 8.01 -15.00 4.05
N TYR A 61 8.59 -15.77 3.13
CA TYR A 61 8.08 -17.12 2.80
C TYR A 61 8.21 -18.10 3.96
N LEU A 62 9.14 -17.90 4.90
CA LEU A 62 9.33 -18.78 6.06
C LEU A 62 8.16 -18.69 7.05
N TYR A 63 7.47 -17.55 7.07
CA TYR A 63 6.40 -17.25 8.03
C TYR A 63 4.99 -17.38 7.42
N ARG A 64 4.89 -17.55 6.10
CA ARG A 64 3.63 -17.55 5.34
C ARG A 64 3.44 -18.89 4.62
N LYS A 65 2.21 -19.42 4.66
CA LYS A 65 1.81 -20.60 3.86
C LYS A 65 1.78 -20.27 2.38
N THR A 66 2.27 -21.13 1.50
CA THR A 66 2.23 -20.88 0.05
C THR A 66 0.82 -20.52 -0.44
N SER A 67 0.69 -19.42 -1.18
CA SER A 67 -0.59 -18.96 -1.72
C SER A 67 -0.98 -19.80 -2.93
N PRO A 68 -2.26 -20.20 -3.02
CA PRO A 68 -2.79 -20.87 -4.19
C PRO A 68 -2.89 -19.93 -5.40
N TYR A 69 -2.93 -18.61 -5.17
CA TYR A 69 -3.05 -17.60 -6.22
C TYR A 69 -1.68 -17.36 -6.86
N LYS A 70 -1.49 -17.88 -8.07
CA LYS A 70 -0.27 -17.68 -8.86
C LYS A 70 -0.43 -16.45 -9.77
N PRO A 71 0.56 -15.55 -9.82
CA PRO A 71 0.54 -14.43 -10.76
C PRO A 71 0.51 -14.96 -12.21
N SER A 72 -0.18 -14.23 -13.09
CA SER A 72 -0.15 -14.54 -14.52
C SER A 72 1.21 -14.20 -15.13
N GLN A 73 1.58 -14.87 -16.22
CA GLN A 73 2.80 -14.53 -16.98
C GLN A 73 2.77 -13.09 -17.52
N HIS A 74 1.58 -12.61 -17.89
CA HIS A 74 1.39 -11.23 -18.32
C HIS A 74 1.70 -10.23 -17.20
N LEU A 75 1.28 -10.52 -15.96
CA LEU A 75 1.58 -9.67 -14.81
C LEU A 75 3.09 -9.66 -14.53
N ILE A 76 3.74 -10.81 -14.51
CA ILE A 76 5.20 -10.91 -14.30
C ILE A 76 5.94 -10.08 -15.34
N SER A 77 5.64 -10.28 -16.63
CA SER A 77 6.24 -9.53 -17.73
C SER A 77 6.00 -8.03 -17.60
N LYS A 78 4.79 -7.62 -17.20
CA LYS A 78 4.45 -6.20 -17.00
C LYS A 78 5.23 -5.57 -15.85
N LEU A 79 5.42 -6.29 -14.73
CA LEU A 79 6.22 -5.83 -13.60
C LEU A 79 7.71 -5.71 -13.98
N ARG A 80 8.27 -6.67 -14.72
CA ARG A 80 9.65 -6.58 -15.24
C ARG A 80 9.84 -5.39 -16.17
N ARG A 81 8.90 -5.16 -17.06
CA ARG A 81 8.93 -3.99 -17.95
C ARG A 81 8.83 -2.68 -17.17
N TYR A 82 8.06 -2.67 -16.09
CA TYR A 82 7.98 -1.55 -15.18
C TYR A 82 9.31 -1.29 -14.45
N GLU A 83 9.98 -2.32 -13.94
CA GLU A 83 11.31 -2.20 -13.31
C GLU A 83 12.33 -1.57 -14.27
N MET A 84 12.38 -2.03 -15.53
CA MET A 84 13.25 -1.44 -16.56
C MET A 84 12.90 0.02 -16.86
N LEU A 85 11.60 0.34 -16.95
CA LEU A 85 11.14 1.72 -17.12
C LEU A 85 11.56 2.58 -15.93
N HIS A 86 11.44 2.07 -14.71
CA HIS A 86 11.82 2.76 -13.48
C HIS A 86 13.32 2.97 -13.39
N LYS A 87 14.15 2.02 -13.83
CA LYS A 87 15.61 2.18 -13.94
C LYS A 87 16.01 3.28 -14.93
N ARG A 88 15.25 3.45 -16.01
CA ARG A 88 15.51 4.47 -17.05
C ARG A 88 15.00 5.87 -16.68
N CYS A 89 13.83 5.95 -16.07
CA CYS A 89 13.09 7.19 -15.83
C CYS A 89 13.01 7.61 -14.35
N GLY A 90 13.54 6.80 -13.44
CA GLY A 90 13.42 7.02 -12.01
C GLY A 90 14.26 8.20 -11.50
N PRO A 91 14.08 8.57 -10.23
CA PRO A 91 14.85 9.63 -9.60
C PRO A 91 16.37 9.44 -9.74
N GLY A 92 17.08 10.54 -9.98
CA GLY A 92 18.55 10.55 -10.18
C GLY A 92 19.02 10.31 -11.62
N THR A 93 18.13 9.94 -12.53
CA THR A 93 18.45 9.78 -13.97
C THR A 93 18.40 11.10 -14.74
N GLU A 94 19.12 11.20 -15.86
CA GLU A 94 19.04 12.37 -16.75
C GLU A 94 17.64 12.56 -17.34
N ALA A 95 16.92 11.46 -17.59
CA ALA A 95 15.54 11.51 -18.06
C ALA A 95 14.59 12.13 -17.01
N TYR A 96 14.79 11.80 -15.73
CA TYR A 96 14.06 12.44 -14.63
C TYR A 96 14.37 13.93 -14.53
N LYS A 97 15.65 14.32 -14.56
CA LYS A 97 16.06 15.73 -14.51
C LYS A 97 15.41 16.54 -15.64
N SER A 98 15.50 16.06 -16.88
CA SER A 98 14.87 16.72 -18.04
C SER A 98 13.35 16.82 -17.91
N ALA A 99 12.69 15.79 -17.37
CA ALA A 99 11.24 15.82 -17.14
C ALA A 99 10.84 16.81 -16.03
N THR A 100 11.68 16.98 -15.01
CA THR A 100 11.48 17.94 -13.92
C THR A 100 11.69 19.38 -14.36
N GLU A 101 12.66 19.67 -15.24
CA GLU A 101 12.87 21.01 -15.82
C GLU A 101 11.61 21.50 -16.55
N LYS A 102 10.90 20.60 -17.24
CA LYS A 102 9.67 20.91 -17.98
C LYS A 102 8.47 21.24 -17.10
N LEU A 103 8.50 20.93 -15.79
CA LEU A 103 7.42 21.30 -14.87
C LEU A 103 7.22 22.83 -14.76
N GLY A 104 8.29 23.60 -14.97
CA GLY A 104 8.26 25.07 -14.94
C GLY A 104 7.51 25.70 -16.13
N HIS A 105 7.27 24.95 -17.20
CA HIS A 105 6.52 25.44 -18.36
C HIS A 105 5.02 25.14 -18.22
N ASN A 106 4.17 26.07 -18.65
CA ASN A 106 2.70 25.93 -18.53
C ASN A 106 2.10 24.88 -19.47
N HIS A 107 2.71 24.68 -20.64
CA HIS A 107 2.26 23.74 -21.67
C HIS A 107 3.44 23.00 -22.27
N VAL A 108 3.23 21.73 -22.62
CA VAL A 108 4.27 20.86 -23.18
C VAL A 108 4.01 20.66 -24.68
N SER A 109 5.02 20.99 -25.50
CA SER A 109 5.08 20.59 -26.90
C SER A 109 5.40 19.10 -26.96
N ASN A 110 4.50 18.30 -27.51
CA ASN A 110 4.55 16.83 -27.46
C ASN A 110 5.81 16.29 -28.16
N SER A 111 6.87 15.98 -27.40
CA SER A 111 8.03 15.22 -27.90
C SER A 111 7.88 13.77 -27.45
N GLY A 112 7.90 12.84 -28.42
CA GLY A 112 7.39 11.47 -28.29
C GLY A 112 8.15 10.52 -27.35
N ASP A 113 9.20 10.98 -26.66
CA ASP A 113 10.11 10.14 -25.88
C ASP A 113 10.21 10.54 -24.38
N GLU A 114 9.20 11.22 -23.84
CA GLU A 114 9.25 11.73 -22.47
C GLU A 114 8.72 10.72 -21.42
N CYS A 115 9.49 10.54 -20.35
CA CYS A 115 9.07 9.80 -19.17
C CYS A 115 7.83 10.47 -18.54
N ARG A 116 6.84 9.65 -18.18
CA ARG A 116 5.60 10.11 -17.55
C ARG A 116 5.54 9.63 -16.11
N TYR A 117 4.96 10.46 -15.25
CA TYR A 117 4.99 10.27 -13.80
C TYR A 117 3.59 10.33 -13.20
N VAL A 118 3.42 9.62 -12.09
CA VAL A 118 2.31 9.79 -11.15
C VAL A 118 2.87 9.82 -9.74
N LEU A 119 2.68 10.93 -9.06
CA LEU A 119 3.11 11.13 -7.67
C LEU A 119 1.94 10.82 -6.74
N CYS A 120 2.14 9.87 -5.82
CA CYS A 120 1.25 9.63 -4.69
C CYS A 120 1.46 10.73 -3.65
N VAL A 121 0.57 11.70 -3.64
CA VAL A 121 0.56 12.78 -2.66
C VAL A 121 -0.05 12.25 -1.36
N SER A 122 0.75 12.18 -0.31
CA SER A 122 0.26 11.82 1.03
C SER A 122 -0.13 13.09 1.77
N PRO A 123 -1.31 13.16 2.42
CA PRO A 123 -1.59 14.27 3.32
C PRO A 123 -0.65 14.20 4.53
N LEU A 124 -0.13 15.36 4.97
CA LEU A 124 0.68 15.48 6.18
C LEU A 124 -0.10 15.10 7.47
N SER A 125 -1.43 15.17 7.44
CA SER A 125 -2.28 14.89 8.59
C SER A 125 -3.09 13.59 8.46
N GLY A 126 -3.00 12.75 9.50
CA GLY A 126 -4.06 11.86 9.98
C GLY A 126 -4.51 10.68 9.12
N LEU A 127 -3.99 10.50 7.88
CA LEU A 127 -4.45 9.40 7.05
C LEU A 127 -3.91 8.05 7.54
N GLY A 128 -4.82 7.18 7.96
CA GLY A 128 -4.48 5.85 8.47
C GLY A 128 -3.63 5.05 7.48
N LEU A 129 -2.68 4.27 8.00
CA LEU A 129 -1.76 3.45 7.20
C LEU A 129 -2.50 2.55 6.19
N GLY A 130 -3.61 1.93 6.60
CA GLY A 130 -4.43 1.09 5.70
C GLY A 130 -4.91 1.85 4.46
N ASN A 131 -5.41 3.08 4.63
CA ASN A 131 -5.89 3.91 3.53
C ASN A 131 -4.74 4.31 2.58
N ARG A 132 -3.55 4.56 3.13
CA ARG A 132 -2.34 4.83 2.34
C ARG A 132 -1.91 3.62 1.52
N MET A 133 -1.90 2.43 2.11
CA MET A 133 -1.53 1.21 1.41
C MET A 133 -2.50 0.88 0.27
N ILE A 134 -3.81 0.96 0.50
CA ILE A 134 -4.80 0.66 -0.54
C ILE A 134 -4.81 1.71 -1.66
N SER A 135 -4.56 2.98 -1.35
CA SER A 135 -4.47 4.03 -2.36
C SER A 135 -3.19 3.91 -3.18
N MET A 136 -2.04 3.62 -2.54
CA MET A 136 -0.78 3.33 -3.24
C MET A 136 -0.90 2.16 -4.20
N VAL A 137 -1.57 1.06 -3.82
CA VAL A 137 -1.81 -0.07 -4.74
C VAL A 137 -2.68 0.34 -5.92
N SER A 138 -3.71 1.16 -5.68
CA SER A 138 -4.60 1.64 -6.73
C SER A 138 -3.87 2.55 -7.72
N VAL A 139 -3.03 3.47 -7.21
CA VAL A 139 -2.19 4.34 -8.04
C VAL A 139 -1.11 3.55 -8.78
N PHE A 140 -0.51 2.54 -8.15
CA PHE A 140 0.47 1.67 -8.80
C PHE A 140 -0.15 0.91 -9.97
N LEU A 141 -1.34 0.34 -9.78
CA LEU A 141 -2.06 -0.30 -10.89
C LEU A 141 -2.33 0.68 -12.03
N TYR A 142 -2.79 1.88 -11.69
CA TYR A 142 -3.01 2.94 -12.69
C TYR A 142 -1.70 3.28 -13.43
N ALA A 143 -0.57 3.35 -12.72
CA ALA A 143 0.76 3.56 -13.31
C ALA A 143 1.14 2.43 -14.28
N LEU A 144 0.87 1.17 -13.94
CA LEU A 144 1.08 0.03 -14.84
C LEU A 144 0.21 0.12 -16.11
N LEU A 145 -1.05 0.53 -15.98
CA LEU A 145 -2.00 0.62 -17.09
C LEU A 145 -1.68 1.77 -18.06
N THR A 146 -1.09 2.85 -17.54
CA THR A 146 -0.78 4.09 -18.27
C THR A 146 0.71 4.29 -18.56
N GLU A 147 1.56 3.33 -18.18
CA GLU A 147 3.01 3.34 -18.40
C GLU A 147 3.70 4.57 -17.79
N ARG A 148 3.36 4.85 -16.53
CA ARG A 148 3.92 5.94 -15.73
C ARG A 148 4.83 5.40 -14.64
N ILE A 149 5.83 6.18 -14.26
CA ILE A 149 6.61 5.97 -13.04
C ILE A 149 5.79 6.45 -11.85
N MET A 150 5.69 5.61 -10.82
CA MET A 150 5.04 5.96 -9.58
C MET A 150 6.09 6.48 -8.61
N LEU A 151 5.89 7.70 -8.10
CA LEU A 151 6.70 8.28 -7.03
C LEU A 151 5.85 8.43 -5.78
N VAL A 152 6.49 8.38 -4.61
CA VAL A 152 5.83 8.45 -3.30
C VAL A 152 6.37 9.62 -2.50
N ASP A 153 5.46 10.38 -1.89
CA ASP A 153 5.80 11.46 -0.95
C ASP A 153 6.61 10.92 0.25
N GLN A 154 7.87 11.34 0.32
CA GLN A 154 8.84 10.94 1.34
C GLN A 154 8.59 11.60 2.71
N ARG A 155 7.77 12.66 2.79
CA ARG A 155 7.51 13.38 4.05
C ARG A 155 6.65 12.58 5.03
N SER A 156 6.08 11.46 4.56
CA SER A 156 5.35 10.50 5.38
C SER A 156 6.29 9.48 6.04
N ASP A 157 5.81 8.78 7.07
CA ASP A 157 6.51 7.64 7.71
C ASP A 157 6.68 6.41 6.78
N THR A 158 6.45 6.54 5.47
CA THR A 158 6.51 5.42 4.51
C THR A 158 7.92 4.83 4.41
N SER A 159 8.98 5.66 4.46
CA SER A 159 10.37 5.18 4.44
C SER A 159 10.76 4.37 5.68
N ASP A 160 10.13 4.68 6.82
CA ASP A 160 10.38 3.98 8.08
C ASP A 160 9.64 2.64 8.12
N LEU A 161 8.53 2.53 7.39
CA LEU A 161 7.66 1.35 7.37
C LEU A 161 8.00 0.36 6.26
N PHE A 162 8.37 0.82 5.06
CA PHE A 162 8.56 -0.03 3.89
C PHE A 162 9.91 0.18 3.18
N CYS A 163 10.48 -0.91 2.69
CA CYS A 163 11.63 -0.91 1.79
C CYS A 163 11.25 -0.43 0.38
N GLY A 164 12.23 0.07 -0.38
CA GLY A 164 12.04 0.38 -1.80
C GLY A 164 11.72 -0.89 -2.61
N PRO A 165 10.60 -0.94 -3.37
CA PRO A 165 10.17 -2.17 -4.03
C PRO A 165 10.94 -2.49 -5.32
N PHE A 166 11.58 -1.49 -5.95
CA PHE A 166 12.19 -1.63 -7.26
C PHE A 166 13.73 -1.78 -7.14
N PRO A 167 14.35 -2.78 -7.78
CA PRO A 167 15.80 -2.96 -7.74
C PRO A 167 16.56 -1.73 -8.29
N GLY A 168 17.67 -1.38 -7.62
CA GLY A 168 18.60 -0.35 -8.09
C GLY A 168 18.05 1.07 -8.20
N THR A 169 16.84 1.35 -7.70
CA THR A 169 16.19 2.67 -7.80
C THR A 169 15.32 2.99 -6.58
N SER A 170 15.09 4.29 -6.35
CA SER A 170 14.17 4.77 -5.30
C SER A 170 12.83 5.17 -5.89
N TRP A 171 11.73 4.67 -5.32
CA TRP A 171 10.36 5.12 -5.61
C TRP A 171 9.96 6.39 -4.85
N PHE A 172 10.82 6.93 -3.99
CA PHE A 172 10.52 8.14 -3.24
C PHE A 172 10.78 9.38 -4.09
N LEU A 173 9.94 10.39 -3.94
CA LEU A 173 10.20 11.71 -4.50
C LEU A 173 11.43 12.33 -3.81
N PRO A 174 12.45 12.76 -4.56
CA PRO A 174 13.62 13.44 -4.00
C PRO A 174 13.26 14.69 -3.21
N LEU A 175 13.97 14.93 -2.09
CA LEU A 175 13.74 16.07 -1.20
C LEU A 175 14.01 17.43 -1.87
N ASP A 176 14.88 17.45 -2.86
CA ASP A 176 15.24 18.61 -3.69
C ASP A 176 14.28 18.85 -4.87
N SER A 177 13.22 18.04 -5.00
CA SER A 177 12.25 18.18 -6.07
C SER A 177 11.47 19.50 -5.94
N PRO A 178 11.22 20.24 -7.05
CA PRO A 178 10.44 21.48 -7.04
C PRO A 178 8.96 21.24 -6.65
N LEU A 179 8.49 19.99 -6.72
CA LEU A 179 7.15 19.62 -6.27
C LEU A 179 7.06 19.53 -4.75
N MET A 180 8.17 19.32 -4.04
CA MET A 180 8.17 18.97 -2.61
C MET A 180 7.54 20.08 -1.75
N ASP A 181 7.86 21.34 -2.03
CA ASP A 181 7.32 22.50 -1.31
C ASP A 181 5.85 22.79 -1.65
N GLN A 182 5.39 22.33 -2.81
CA GLN A 182 4.02 22.58 -3.29
C GLN A 182 3.01 21.55 -2.79
N LEU A 183 3.45 20.41 -2.24
CA LEU A 183 2.58 19.29 -1.92
C LEU A 183 1.40 19.64 -0.99
N ASP A 184 1.61 20.58 -0.08
CA ASP A 184 0.58 21.00 0.89
C ASP A 184 -0.41 22.01 0.29
N SER A 185 -0.03 22.67 -0.80
CA SER A 185 -0.90 23.59 -1.55
C SER A 185 -1.91 22.84 -2.43
N PHE A 186 -1.70 21.53 -2.67
CA PHE A 186 -2.60 20.73 -3.49
C PHE A 186 -3.91 20.40 -2.76
N ASN A 187 -4.91 21.23 -3.02
CA ASN A 187 -6.29 21.12 -2.58
C ASN A 187 -7.25 21.26 -3.78
N ARG A 188 -8.56 21.28 -3.55
CA ARG A 188 -9.55 21.41 -4.64
C ARG A 188 -9.51 22.77 -5.34
N GLU A 189 -9.09 23.81 -4.64
CA GLU A 189 -8.96 25.18 -5.14
C GLU A 189 -7.71 25.36 -6.00
N TYR A 190 -6.80 24.37 -5.98
CA TYR A 190 -5.64 24.36 -6.84
C TYR A 190 -6.04 24.49 -8.30
N SER A 191 -5.48 25.49 -8.99
CA SER A 191 -5.89 25.88 -10.34
C SER A 191 -5.74 24.76 -11.38
N ARG A 192 -4.79 23.83 -11.17
CA ARG A 192 -4.59 22.65 -12.02
C ARG A 192 -5.26 21.38 -11.47
N CYS A 193 -6.23 21.52 -10.57
CA CYS A 193 -7.10 20.42 -10.15
C CYS A 193 -8.00 20.00 -11.31
N TYR A 194 -8.01 18.71 -11.64
CA TYR A 194 -8.73 18.18 -12.80
C TYR A 194 -10.23 18.48 -12.76
N GLY A 195 -10.90 18.23 -11.63
CA GLY A 195 -12.33 18.53 -11.50
C GLY A 195 -12.64 20.01 -11.67
N THR A 196 -11.80 20.89 -11.12
CA THR A 196 -11.94 22.35 -11.24
C THR A 196 -11.72 22.82 -12.68
N MET A 197 -10.68 22.32 -13.34
CA MET A 197 -10.41 22.66 -14.73
C MET A 197 -11.49 22.14 -15.68
N LEU A 198 -12.08 20.97 -15.41
CA LEU A 198 -13.24 20.48 -16.17
C LEU A 198 -14.46 21.39 -15.98
N LYS A 199 -14.77 21.75 -14.73
CA LYS A 199 -15.88 22.64 -14.39
C LYS A 199 -15.77 24.00 -15.10
N ASN A 200 -14.55 24.50 -15.23
CA ASN A 200 -14.27 25.79 -15.86
C ASN A 200 -13.99 25.69 -17.38
N HIS A 201 -14.13 24.51 -17.99
CA HIS A 201 -13.84 24.26 -19.41
C HIS A 201 -12.39 24.60 -19.84
N CYS A 202 -11.42 24.49 -18.92
CA CYS A 202 -10.02 24.84 -19.15
C CYS A 202 -9.15 23.70 -19.69
N ILE A 203 -9.68 22.46 -19.77
CA ILE A 203 -8.98 21.32 -20.35
C ILE A 203 -9.56 21.01 -21.73
N ASN A 204 -8.71 21.05 -22.75
CA ASN A 204 -9.04 20.63 -24.10
C ASN A 204 -7.91 19.72 -24.65
N SER A 205 -8.11 19.18 -25.85
CA SER A 205 -7.14 18.29 -26.50
C SER A 205 -5.89 18.99 -27.02
N THR A 206 -5.87 20.33 -27.08
CA THR A 206 -4.84 21.15 -27.74
C THR A 206 -3.86 21.80 -26.76
N THR A 207 -4.29 22.15 -25.54
CA THR A 207 -3.45 22.72 -24.48
C THR A 207 -3.33 21.72 -23.33
N ILE A 208 -2.32 20.86 -23.42
CA ILE A 208 -2.03 19.86 -22.39
C ILE A 208 -1.19 20.54 -21.29
N PRO A 209 -1.63 20.54 -20.03
CA PRO A 209 -0.84 21.09 -18.93
C PRO A 209 0.37 20.19 -18.65
N SER A 210 1.47 20.77 -18.17
CA SER A 210 2.66 20.02 -17.74
C SER A 210 2.39 19.14 -16.51
N GLN A 211 1.48 19.58 -15.63
CA GLN A 211 1.03 18.82 -14.47
C GLN A 211 -0.47 18.90 -14.28
N LEU A 212 -1.06 17.83 -13.76
CA LEU A 212 -2.47 17.75 -13.44
C LEU A 212 -2.67 17.13 -12.06
N TYR A 213 -3.42 17.82 -11.21
CA TYR A 213 -3.76 17.33 -9.87
C TYR A 213 -5.08 16.55 -9.90
N LEU A 214 -5.04 15.32 -9.40
CA LEU A 214 -6.16 14.39 -9.35
C LEU A 214 -6.62 14.25 -7.90
N TYR A 215 -7.77 14.85 -7.59
CA TYR A 215 -8.42 14.75 -6.31
C TYR A 215 -9.33 13.51 -6.26
N LEU A 216 -8.79 12.39 -5.75
CA LEU A 216 -9.47 11.09 -5.66
C LEU A 216 -9.71 10.69 -4.20
N PHE A 217 -10.01 11.69 -3.37
CA PHE A 217 -10.34 11.50 -1.96
C PHE A 217 -11.82 11.18 -1.81
N HIS A 218 -12.22 10.50 -0.72
CA HIS A 218 -13.58 10.01 -0.52
C HIS A 218 -14.73 11.03 -0.64
N ASP A 219 -14.43 12.32 -0.53
CA ASP A 219 -15.39 13.42 -0.62
C ASP A 219 -15.39 14.12 -2.00
N TYR A 220 -14.70 13.56 -3.00
CA TYR A 220 -14.60 14.13 -4.36
C TYR A 220 -15.97 14.50 -4.96
N GLY A 221 -16.00 15.48 -5.87
CA GLY A 221 -17.22 15.90 -6.56
C GLY A 221 -17.47 15.14 -7.88
N ASP A 222 -18.60 15.41 -8.53
CA ASP A 222 -18.98 14.77 -9.80
C ASP A 222 -17.98 15.03 -10.94
N HIS A 223 -17.38 16.23 -10.97
CA HIS A 223 -16.35 16.54 -11.96
C HIS A 223 -15.05 15.76 -11.73
N ASP A 224 -14.69 15.48 -10.48
CA ASP A 224 -13.52 14.65 -10.16
C ASP A 224 -13.76 13.19 -10.57
N GLN A 225 -15.00 12.69 -10.44
CA GLN A 225 -15.40 11.34 -10.85
C GLN A 225 -15.21 11.09 -12.35
N MET A 226 -15.18 12.15 -13.16
CA MET A 226 -14.88 12.04 -14.60
C MET A 226 -13.50 11.46 -14.88
N PHE A 227 -12.62 11.35 -13.87
CA PHE A 227 -11.41 10.53 -13.95
C PHE A 227 -11.72 9.09 -14.39
N PHE A 228 -12.85 8.51 -13.99
CA PHE A 228 -13.20 7.13 -14.31
C PHE A 228 -13.87 6.95 -15.69
N CYS A 229 -13.90 7.99 -16.53
CA CYS A 229 -14.45 7.91 -17.88
C CYS A 229 -13.36 7.70 -18.94
N GLU A 230 -13.64 6.88 -19.94
CA GLU A 230 -12.68 6.52 -21.01
C GLU A 230 -12.21 7.73 -21.82
N ASP A 231 -13.14 8.55 -22.31
CA ASP A 231 -12.82 9.73 -23.13
C ASP A 231 -11.90 10.72 -22.41
N LYS A 232 -12.07 10.78 -21.09
CA LYS A 232 -11.31 11.64 -20.20
C LYS A 232 -9.91 11.08 -19.93
N GLN A 233 -9.79 9.77 -19.79
CA GLN A 233 -8.49 9.10 -19.67
C GLN A 233 -7.59 9.34 -20.88
N MET A 234 -8.14 9.52 -22.09
CA MET A 234 -7.35 9.87 -23.27
C MET A 234 -6.62 11.22 -23.12
N ILE A 235 -7.25 12.19 -22.46
CA ILE A 235 -6.65 13.52 -22.22
C ILE A 235 -5.65 13.43 -21.06
N ILE A 236 -6.05 12.81 -19.95
CA ILE A 236 -5.19 12.59 -18.77
C ILE A 236 -3.92 11.81 -19.16
N GLY A 237 -4.03 10.86 -20.08
CA GLY A 237 -2.93 10.06 -20.60
C GLY A 237 -1.82 10.87 -21.29
N LYS A 238 -2.12 12.08 -21.79
CA LYS A 238 -1.16 12.97 -22.45
C LYS A 238 -0.37 13.86 -21.48
N VAL A 239 -0.89 14.09 -20.27
CA VAL A 239 -0.21 14.93 -19.27
C VAL A 239 1.03 14.20 -18.74
N PRO A 240 2.23 14.79 -18.73
CA PRO A 240 3.43 14.08 -18.28
C PRO A 240 3.43 13.83 -16.77
N TRP A 241 3.01 14.80 -15.95
CA TRP A 241 3.00 14.67 -14.49
C TRP A 241 1.58 14.64 -13.91
N LEU A 242 1.25 13.55 -13.22
CA LEU A 242 0.00 13.44 -12.46
C LEU A 242 0.30 13.52 -10.96
N LEU A 243 -0.46 14.33 -10.23
CA LEU A 243 -0.35 14.46 -8.78
C LEU A 243 -1.62 13.84 -8.18
N ALA A 244 -1.55 12.60 -7.70
CA ALA A 244 -2.71 11.85 -7.24
C ALA A 244 -2.82 11.85 -5.72
N LYS A 245 -3.92 12.41 -5.19
CA LYS A 245 -4.25 12.38 -3.76
C LYS A 245 -5.49 11.51 -3.54
N SER A 246 -5.35 10.42 -2.79
CA SER A 246 -6.44 9.47 -2.54
C SER A 246 -6.32 8.76 -1.19
N ASN A 247 -7.47 8.41 -0.62
CA ASN A 247 -7.60 7.53 0.55
C ASN A 247 -8.43 6.27 0.26
N GLN A 248 -8.69 5.96 -1.01
CA GLN A 248 -9.61 4.89 -1.40
C GLN A 248 -8.92 3.80 -2.22
N TYR A 249 -9.51 2.60 -2.18
CA TYR A 249 -9.19 1.52 -3.10
C TYR A 249 -10.05 1.65 -4.37
N PHE A 250 -9.59 2.43 -5.35
CA PHE A 250 -10.36 2.75 -6.56
C PHE A 250 -10.14 1.76 -7.72
N VAL A 251 -9.43 0.65 -7.49
CA VAL A 251 -9.24 -0.42 -8.49
C VAL A 251 -10.55 -0.91 -9.11
N PRO A 252 -11.66 -1.16 -8.36
CA PRO A 252 -12.90 -1.63 -8.97
C PRO A 252 -13.41 -0.70 -10.07
N SER A 253 -13.29 0.62 -9.89
CA SER A 253 -13.70 1.61 -10.89
C SER A 253 -12.82 1.57 -12.15
N LEU A 254 -11.54 1.19 -12.03
CA LEU A 254 -10.67 1.02 -13.21
C LEU A 254 -11.09 -0.16 -14.10
N TRP A 255 -11.76 -1.17 -13.54
CA TRP A 255 -12.31 -2.29 -14.32
C TRP A 255 -13.52 -1.91 -15.17
N LEU A 256 -14.15 -0.77 -14.87
CA LEU A 256 -15.30 -0.25 -15.61
C LEU A 256 -14.89 0.57 -16.84
N ILE A 257 -13.60 0.88 -16.98
CA ILE A 257 -13.05 1.61 -18.13
C ILE A 257 -12.71 0.58 -19.23
N PRO A 258 -13.38 0.58 -20.40
CA PRO A 258 -13.23 -0.48 -21.41
C PRO A 258 -11.78 -0.72 -21.86
N SER A 259 -11.04 0.34 -22.19
CA SER A 259 -9.62 0.28 -22.55
C SER A 259 -8.71 -0.30 -21.47
N PHE A 260 -9.04 -0.14 -20.18
CA PHE A 260 -8.28 -0.77 -19.09
C PHE A 260 -8.73 -2.19 -18.82
N GLN A 261 -10.02 -2.48 -18.94
CA GLN A 261 -10.58 -3.80 -18.72
C GLN A 261 -9.90 -4.87 -19.58
N THR A 262 -9.68 -4.58 -20.86
CA THR A 262 -8.98 -5.51 -21.78
C THR A 262 -7.55 -5.84 -21.34
N LYS A 263 -6.84 -4.89 -20.71
CA LYS A 263 -5.51 -5.10 -20.13
C LYS A 263 -5.59 -5.85 -18.80
N LEU A 264 -6.54 -5.46 -17.94
CA LEU A 264 -6.73 -6.01 -16.61
C LEU A 264 -7.09 -7.50 -16.63
N ILE A 265 -7.93 -7.95 -17.57
CA ILE A 265 -8.28 -9.37 -17.74
C ILE A 265 -7.04 -10.22 -18.03
N LYS A 266 -6.07 -9.70 -18.79
CA LYS A 266 -4.81 -10.41 -19.09
C LYS A 266 -3.88 -10.45 -17.89
N LEU A 267 -3.78 -9.33 -17.16
CA LEU A 267 -2.92 -9.21 -15.97
C LEU A 267 -3.46 -10.04 -14.80
N PHE A 268 -4.78 -10.02 -14.58
CA PHE A 268 -5.47 -10.65 -13.45
C PHE A 268 -6.64 -11.50 -13.95
N PRO A 269 -6.38 -12.74 -14.42
CA PRO A 269 -7.44 -13.67 -14.80
C PRO A 269 -8.45 -13.92 -13.66
N GLN A 270 -7.95 -13.97 -12.42
CA GLN A 270 -8.75 -13.96 -11.20
C GLN A 270 -8.87 -12.52 -10.68
N LYS A 271 -10.03 -11.88 -10.89
CA LYS A 271 -10.23 -10.44 -10.69
C LYS A 271 -10.01 -9.97 -9.24
N ASP A 272 -10.21 -10.84 -8.27
CA ASP A 272 -10.05 -10.63 -6.84
C ASP A 272 -8.59 -10.67 -6.37
N THR A 273 -7.64 -11.02 -7.24
CA THR A 273 -6.22 -11.16 -6.89
C THR A 273 -5.39 -9.88 -7.04
N VAL A 274 -5.99 -8.77 -7.49
CA VAL A 274 -5.26 -7.52 -7.80
C VAL A 274 -4.52 -6.99 -6.58
N PHE A 275 -5.22 -6.71 -5.48
CA PHE A 275 -4.59 -6.24 -4.26
C PHE A 275 -3.63 -7.30 -3.70
N HIS A 276 -4.01 -8.58 -3.75
CA HIS A 276 -3.18 -9.67 -3.27
C HIS A 276 -1.80 -9.69 -3.93
N HIS A 277 -1.72 -9.58 -5.27
CA HIS A 277 -0.44 -9.61 -5.97
C HIS A 277 0.33 -8.30 -5.82
N LEU A 278 -0.31 -7.15 -6.00
CA LEU A 278 0.37 -5.86 -6.04
C LEU A 278 0.83 -5.40 -4.66
N SER A 279 0.03 -5.59 -3.61
CA SER A 279 0.43 -5.24 -2.23
C SER A 279 1.69 -5.99 -1.81
N ARG A 280 1.84 -7.23 -2.26
CA ARG A 280 2.96 -8.10 -1.89
C ARG A 280 4.21 -7.88 -2.72
N TYR A 281 4.04 -7.26 -3.88
CA TYR A 281 5.13 -6.77 -4.69
C TYR A 281 5.66 -5.43 -4.17
N LEU A 282 4.77 -4.54 -3.69
CA LEU A 282 5.14 -3.20 -3.21
C LEU A 282 5.60 -3.18 -1.76
N PHE A 283 4.89 -3.84 -0.86
CA PHE A 283 5.04 -3.61 0.58
C PHE A 283 5.90 -4.68 1.24
N HIS A 284 7.18 -4.35 1.38
CA HIS A 284 8.13 -5.10 2.17
C HIS A 284 8.47 -4.32 3.43
N PRO A 285 8.13 -4.81 4.63
CA PRO A 285 8.47 -4.11 5.86
C PRO A 285 9.98 -3.89 6.01
N THR A 286 10.37 -2.73 6.56
CA THR A 286 11.77 -2.47 6.95
C THR A 286 12.25 -3.48 7.99
N ASN A 287 13.57 -3.63 8.15
CA ASN A 287 14.14 -4.57 9.13
C ASN A 287 13.65 -4.31 10.57
N GLN A 288 13.39 -3.04 10.91
CA GLN A 288 12.83 -2.68 12.22
C GLN A 288 11.43 -3.28 12.41
N VAL A 289 10.52 -3.06 11.45
CA VAL A 289 9.15 -3.60 11.49
C VAL A 289 9.18 -5.13 11.37
N TRP A 290 10.00 -5.68 10.47
CA TRP A 290 10.16 -7.11 10.27
C TRP A 290 10.63 -7.82 11.54
N GLY A 291 11.58 -7.23 12.27
CA GLY A 291 12.02 -7.76 13.56
C GLY A 291 10.89 -7.81 14.60
N MET A 292 9.98 -6.83 14.61
CA MET A 292 8.80 -6.89 15.50
C MET A 292 7.88 -8.05 15.11
N VAL A 293 7.61 -8.23 13.81
CA VAL A 293 6.78 -9.31 13.27
C VAL A 293 7.36 -10.67 13.61
N THR A 294 8.63 -10.92 13.31
CA THR A 294 9.26 -12.24 13.49
C THR A 294 9.41 -12.62 14.95
N ARG A 295 9.78 -11.67 15.83
CA ARG A 295 9.84 -11.92 17.29
C ARG A 295 8.46 -12.28 17.85
N SER A 296 7.43 -11.54 17.47
CA SER A 296 6.05 -11.78 17.93
C SER A 296 5.53 -13.14 17.44
N TYR A 297 5.74 -13.46 16.17
CA TYR A 297 5.38 -14.76 15.60
C TYR A 297 6.10 -15.89 16.34
N THR A 298 7.41 -15.78 16.51
CA THR A 298 8.24 -16.84 17.11
C THR A 298 7.84 -17.08 18.57
N ALA A 299 7.59 -16.03 19.34
CA ALA A 299 7.21 -16.13 20.74
C ALA A 299 5.80 -16.70 20.96
N TYR A 300 4.83 -16.31 20.12
CA TYR A 300 3.41 -16.53 20.42
C TYR A 300 2.68 -17.46 19.45
N LEU A 301 3.09 -17.51 18.18
CA LEU A 301 2.33 -18.17 17.11
C LEU A 301 3.03 -19.40 16.52
N SER A 302 4.35 -19.50 16.62
CA SER A 302 5.16 -20.54 15.95
C SER A 302 4.76 -21.97 16.33
N ARG A 303 4.41 -22.21 17.61
CA ARG A 303 4.11 -23.55 18.14
C ARG A 303 2.71 -24.07 17.84
N ALA A 304 1.82 -23.23 17.30
CA ALA A 304 0.42 -23.62 17.07
C ALA A 304 0.25 -24.38 15.75
N ASP A 305 -0.59 -25.42 15.77
CA ASP A 305 -0.99 -26.17 14.57
C ASP A 305 -1.90 -25.31 13.69
N GLU A 306 -2.80 -24.56 14.31
CA GLU A 306 -3.73 -23.63 13.64
C GLU A 306 -3.65 -22.24 14.25
N ARG A 307 -3.76 -21.21 13.39
CA ARG A 307 -3.65 -19.80 13.76
C ARG A 307 -4.87 -19.07 13.25
N LEU A 308 -5.54 -18.31 14.12
CA LEU A 308 -6.71 -17.49 13.79
C LEU A 308 -6.42 -16.02 14.09
N GLY A 309 -6.56 -15.16 13.10
CA GLY A 309 -6.46 -13.71 13.28
C GLY A 309 -7.84 -13.07 13.41
N ILE A 310 -8.05 -12.25 14.44
CA ILE A 310 -9.29 -11.50 14.66
C ILE A 310 -8.95 -10.02 14.75
N GLN A 311 -9.25 -9.29 13.67
CA GLN A 311 -9.10 -7.84 13.62
C GLN A 311 -10.39 -7.15 14.07
N ILE A 312 -10.33 -6.44 15.20
CA ILE A 312 -11.47 -5.73 15.77
C ILE A 312 -11.32 -4.23 15.51
N VAL A 313 -11.95 -3.78 14.42
CA VAL A 313 -12.22 -2.37 14.13
C VAL A 313 -13.69 -2.15 14.46
N ALA A 314 -13.98 -1.39 15.53
CA ALA A 314 -15.33 -1.00 15.97
C ALA A 314 -16.52 -1.94 15.63
N CYS A 315 -16.70 -2.99 16.45
CA CYS A 315 -17.92 -3.79 16.70
C CYS A 315 -18.64 -4.46 15.49
N THR A 316 -18.59 -5.80 15.44
CA THR A 316 -19.72 -6.62 14.97
C THR A 316 -20.03 -7.70 15.99
N GLN A 317 -21.13 -7.52 16.72
CA GLN A 317 -21.61 -8.39 17.78
C GLN A 317 -22.34 -9.63 17.23
N ARG A 318 -22.11 -10.04 15.96
CA ARG A 318 -23.03 -10.92 15.23
C ARG A 318 -22.47 -12.16 14.52
N GLU A 319 -21.17 -12.33 14.35
CA GLU A 319 -20.68 -13.29 13.34
C GLU A 319 -20.44 -14.75 13.80
N LYS A 320 -20.78 -15.13 15.04
CA LYS A 320 -20.60 -16.52 15.58
C LYS A 320 -19.29 -17.21 15.14
N LEU A 321 -18.18 -16.46 15.03
CA LEU A 321 -16.90 -16.95 14.49
C LEU A 321 -16.16 -17.91 15.46
N LEU A 322 -16.71 -18.12 16.65
CA LEU A 322 -16.23 -19.07 17.64
C LEU A 322 -17.30 -20.15 17.82
N PRO A 323 -16.94 -21.45 17.90
CA PRO A 323 -17.91 -22.50 18.16
C PRO A 323 -18.62 -22.21 19.48
N GLU A 324 -19.95 -22.36 19.48
CA GLU A 324 -20.76 -22.25 20.70
C GLU A 324 -20.24 -23.26 21.74
N VAL A 325 -20.23 -22.83 23.00
CA VAL A 325 -19.82 -23.69 24.10
C VAL A 325 -20.96 -24.67 24.31
N ASP A 326 -20.82 -25.88 23.80
CA ASP A 326 -21.75 -26.94 24.14
C ASP A 326 -21.41 -27.43 25.56
N THR A 327 -22.28 -27.13 26.52
CA THR A 327 -22.14 -27.60 27.91
C THR A 327 -22.71 -29.00 28.11
N HIS A 328 -23.23 -29.66 27.06
CA HIS A 328 -23.74 -31.01 27.17
C HIS A 328 -23.50 -31.82 25.89
N GLU A 329 -22.39 -32.54 25.81
CA GLU A 329 -22.42 -33.83 25.10
C GLU A 329 -21.32 -34.78 25.59
N LYS A 330 -21.75 -36.04 25.79
CA LYS A 330 -20.94 -37.15 26.25
C LYS A 330 -19.72 -37.32 25.35
N VAL A 331 -18.56 -37.50 25.97
CA VAL A 331 -17.30 -37.85 25.31
C VAL A 331 -17.46 -39.21 24.62
N THR A 332 -17.71 -39.20 23.32
CA THR A 332 -17.43 -40.36 22.46
C THR A 332 -16.02 -40.19 21.93
N THR A 333 -15.08 -40.95 22.48
CA THR A 333 -13.68 -41.02 22.10
C THR A 333 -13.54 -41.43 20.63
N THR A 334 -13.28 -40.44 19.77
CA THR A 334 -12.45 -40.65 18.58
C THR A 334 -11.17 -39.86 18.80
N GLU A 335 -10.07 -40.58 19.06
CA GLU A 335 -8.73 -40.04 19.30
C GLU A 335 -8.20 -39.36 18.02
N LYS A 336 -8.57 -38.10 17.81
CA LYS A 336 -7.77 -37.18 17.01
C LYS A 336 -6.83 -36.45 17.97
N PRO A 337 -5.51 -36.38 17.70
CA PRO A 337 -4.61 -35.61 18.53
C PRO A 337 -5.11 -34.17 18.63
N SER A 338 -5.22 -33.66 19.85
CA SER A 338 -5.75 -32.32 20.10
C SER A 338 -4.83 -31.28 19.47
N LYS A 339 -5.31 -30.59 18.43
CA LYS A 339 -4.57 -29.51 17.74
C LYS A 339 -4.49 -28.27 18.62
N LEU A 340 -3.29 -27.73 18.77
CA LEU A 340 -3.07 -26.45 19.44
C LEU A 340 -3.48 -25.29 18.53
N LYS A 341 -4.41 -24.44 18.99
CA LYS A 341 -4.85 -23.25 18.25
C LYS A 341 -4.37 -21.98 18.93
N ALA A 342 -3.71 -21.10 18.18
CA ALA A 342 -3.37 -19.75 18.61
C ALA A 342 -4.31 -18.72 17.98
N VAL A 343 -4.80 -17.78 18.79
CA VAL A 343 -5.65 -16.67 18.31
C VAL A 343 -4.94 -15.34 18.53
N LEU A 344 -4.70 -14.61 17.44
CA LEU A 344 -4.14 -13.26 17.46
C LEU A 344 -5.28 -12.24 17.39
N PHE A 345 -5.42 -11.41 18.42
CA PHE A 345 -6.38 -10.31 18.42
C PHE A 345 -5.68 -9.00 18.15
N THR A 346 -6.22 -8.18 17.24
CA THR A 346 -5.73 -6.81 17.02
C THR A 346 -6.86 -5.81 17.21
N SER A 347 -6.68 -4.81 18.07
CA SER A 347 -7.67 -3.75 18.29
C SER A 347 -7.02 -2.46 18.76
N GLN A 348 -7.65 -1.32 18.41
CA GLN A 348 -7.27 -0.02 18.98
C GLN A 348 -7.72 0.14 20.45
N VAL A 349 -8.63 -0.71 20.95
CA VAL A 349 -9.18 -0.60 22.31
C VAL A 349 -8.69 -1.75 23.19
N LYS A 350 -7.66 -1.49 24.02
CA LYS A 350 -7.03 -2.48 24.92
C LYS A 350 -8.04 -3.20 25.83
N LYS A 351 -9.05 -2.48 26.34
CA LYS A 351 -10.11 -3.03 27.24
C LYS A 351 -10.98 -4.10 26.57
N ARG A 352 -11.13 -4.06 25.24
CA ARG A 352 -11.89 -5.08 24.48
C ARG A 352 -11.10 -6.38 24.38
N ILE A 353 -9.80 -6.30 24.10
CA ILE A 353 -8.93 -7.49 24.05
C ILE A 353 -8.86 -8.15 25.42
N SER A 354 -8.64 -7.40 26.51
CA SER A 354 -8.53 -7.98 27.86
C SER A 354 -9.76 -8.77 28.31
N ARG A 355 -10.97 -8.40 27.86
CA ARG A 355 -12.21 -9.16 28.16
C ARG A 355 -12.27 -10.46 27.36
N VAL A 356 -11.93 -10.42 26.07
CA VAL A 356 -11.98 -11.59 25.17
C VAL A 356 -10.89 -12.60 25.52
N THR A 357 -9.66 -12.13 25.78
CA THR A 357 -8.53 -13.00 26.17
C THR A 357 -8.81 -13.69 27.49
N ARG A 358 -9.28 -12.97 28.52
CA ARG A 358 -9.63 -13.56 29.82
C ARG A 358 -10.74 -14.61 29.71
N SER A 359 -11.76 -14.37 28.90
CA SER A 359 -12.86 -15.33 28.70
C SER A 359 -12.43 -16.58 27.92
N CYS A 360 -11.50 -16.43 26.95
CA CYS A 360 -10.98 -17.56 26.17
C CYS A 360 -10.06 -18.47 26.98
N THR A 361 -9.15 -17.91 27.78
CA THR A 361 -8.11 -18.70 28.48
C THR A 361 -8.66 -19.45 29.71
N THR A 362 -9.67 -18.93 30.41
CA THR A 362 -10.24 -19.62 31.58
C THR A 362 -11.23 -20.71 31.23
N LYS A 363 -11.81 -20.72 30.02
CA LYS A 363 -12.83 -21.71 29.61
C LYS A 363 -12.32 -22.78 28.64
N ARG A 364 -11.11 -22.65 28.06
CA ARG A 364 -10.61 -23.57 27.02
C ARG A 364 -9.10 -23.85 27.17
N PRO A 365 -8.68 -25.00 27.73
CA PRO A 365 -7.26 -25.31 27.96
C PRO A 365 -6.44 -25.47 26.67
N LEU A 366 -7.09 -25.73 25.52
CA LEU A 366 -6.44 -25.90 24.20
C LEU A 366 -6.32 -24.60 23.38
N LEU A 367 -6.77 -23.45 23.91
CA LEU A 367 -6.77 -22.17 23.19
C LEU A 367 -5.78 -21.18 23.84
N ARG A 368 -4.78 -20.71 23.08
CA ARG A 368 -3.87 -19.64 23.53
C ARG A 368 -4.20 -18.34 22.80
N CYS A 369 -4.59 -17.31 23.56
CA CYS A 369 -4.97 -16.00 23.03
C CYS A 369 -3.89 -14.96 23.33
N PHE A 370 -3.50 -14.18 22.32
CA PHE A 370 -2.48 -13.15 22.40
C PHE A 370 -3.01 -11.81 21.90
N SER A 371 -2.51 -10.72 22.50
CA SER A 371 -2.94 -9.32 22.26
C SER A 371 -1.83 -8.45 21.72
#